data_AF-A0A6L7YL53-F1
#
_entry.id   AF-A0A6L7YL53-F1
#
_cell.length_a   1.000
_cell.length_b   1.000
_cell.length_c   1.000
_cell.angle_alpha   90.00
_cell.angle_beta   90.00
_cell.angle_gamma   90.00
#
_symmetry.space_group_name_H-M   'P 1'
#
loop_
_entity.id
_entity.type
_entity.pdbx_description
1 polymer ?
#
loop_
_entity_poly.entity_id
_entity_poly.type
_entity_poly.pdbx_seq_one_letter_code
_entity_poly.pdbx_strand_id
1 'polypeptide(L)'
;MKRLLSIGLIALVIVLALTIGASLGMPIHPTGLQDSAFAQIAETPTSIPTPPGDGPVVEDLEPFDAGASPLHFPKLDSTLVLTVEQVESGHFSAQSAAAEFPLNVDESVGVTVHIQEGYIETVSEFLTGAGASVRNTGTDYIEAYVPLSLLPGASEQEGVISIRTIIPSSPTQGTSVSGAATAHGAPAWHSAGFRGQNEKIGIIDVGFESIRRLGSAELPSTIRARCYTGIGTFTSSIASCETGGDHGTASTEAASTSPPALPISYRILFRHQTCSRPCGGW
;
A
#
# COMPACT_ATOMS: atom_id res chain seq x y z
N MET A 1 43.61 32.02 45.35
CA MET A 1 43.03 33.34 45.02
C MET A 1 42.84 33.42 43.51
N LYS A 2 41.57 33.53 43.04
CA LYS A 2 41.11 34.08 41.75
C LYS A 2 41.71 33.41 40.48
N ARG A 3 40.99 32.72 39.60
CA ARG A 3 39.66 33.00 39.03
C ARG A 3 39.07 31.71 38.42
N LEU A 4 38.06 31.12 39.07
CA LEU A 4 36.95 30.44 38.41
C LEU A 4 35.86 31.51 38.28
N LEU A 5 35.60 32.07 37.11
CA LEU A 5 34.40 32.88 36.80
C LEU A 5 34.47 33.28 35.32
N SER A 6 33.87 32.52 34.39
CA SER A 6 33.63 32.99 33.01
C SER A 6 32.66 32.13 32.18
N ILE A 7 31.77 31.34 32.79
CA ILE A 7 30.79 30.50 32.04
C ILE A 7 29.33 30.96 32.26
N GLY A 8 29.08 31.96 33.11
CA GLY A 8 27.72 32.32 33.56
C GLY A 8 27.13 33.63 33.02
N LEU A 9 27.57 34.16 31.87
CA LEU A 9 27.10 35.48 31.39
C LEU A 9 26.88 35.57 29.86
N ILE A 10 26.52 34.47 29.21
CA ILE A 10 26.08 34.46 27.79
C ILE A 10 24.65 33.91 27.65
N ALA A 11 24.04 33.42 28.72
CA ALA A 11 22.68 32.86 28.72
C ALA A 11 21.56 33.88 29.05
N LEU A 12 21.85 35.19 29.10
CA LEU A 12 20.88 36.20 29.57
C LEU A 12 20.83 37.47 28.69
N VAL A 13 21.04 37.35 27.38
CA VAL A 13 20.87 38.49 26.43
C VAL A 13 20.14 38.10 25.12
N ILE A 14 19.77 36.82 24.92
CA ILE A 14 18.95 36.39 23.76
C ILE A 14 17.54 35.98 24.23
N VAL A 15 16.98 36.73 25.17
CA VAL A 15 15.56 36.64 25.57
C VAL A 15 15.02 38.07 25.74
N LEU A 16 15.21 38.96 24.76
CA LEU A 16 14.42 40.21 24.64
C LEU A 16 14.69 41.00 23.34
N ALA A 17 14.21 40.51 22.19
CA ALA A 17 14.02 41.25 20.93
C ALA A 17 13.52 40.22 19.90
N LEU A 18 12.38 40.27 19.23
CA LEU A 18 11.41 41.32 18.93
C LEU A 18 10.05 40.61 18.86
N THR A 19 9.14 40.91 19.78
CA THR A 19 7.70 40.75 19.59
C THR A 19 7.16 42.10 19.14
N ILE A 20 6.63 42.18 17.91
CA ILE A 20 5.56 43.07 17.41
C ILE A 20 5.52 42.84 15.89
N GLY A 21 4.41 42.30 15.42
CA GLY A 21 4.15 42.04 14.01
C GLY A 21 2.77 41.41 13.79
N ALA A 22 1.76 41.95 14.48
CA ALA A 22 0.37 41.63 14.20
C ALA A 22 -0.01 42.26 12.84
N SER A 23 -0.25 41.42 11.83
CA SER A 23 -0.91 41.83 10.59
C SER A 23 -2.17 40.99 10.41
N LEU A 24 -3.29 41.64 10.71
CA LEU A 24 -4.63 41.52 10.14
C LEU A 24 -4.91 40.27 9.30
N GLY A 25 -5.85 39.47 9.81
CA GLY A 25 -6.45 38.38 9.07
C GLY A 25 -7.22 38.86 7.83
N MET A 26 -7.14 38.05 6.78
CA MET A 26 -8.20 37.93 5.80
C MET A 26 -8.54 36.45 5.62
N PRO A 27 -9.83 36.08 5.60
CA PRO A 27 -10.27 34.73 5.34
C PRO A 27 -10.03 34.40 3.87
N ILE A 28 -9.23 33.37 3.61
CA ILE A 28 -9.08 32.80 2.27
C ILE A 28 -10.32 31.94 2.03
N HIS A 29 -11.28 32.49 1.30
CA HIS A 29 -12.39 31.74 0.74
C HIS A 29 -11.86 30.80 -0.35
N PRO A 30 -12.27 29.52 -0.39
CA PRO A 30 -11.99 28.65 -1.51
C PRO A 30 -12.86 29.07 -2.69
N THR A 31 -12.31 29.87 -3.60
CA THR A 31 -12.92 30.08 -4.92
C THR A 31 -12.74 28.80 -5.73
N GLY A 32 -13.87 28.12 -5.96
CA GLY A 32 -13.95 27.02 -6.89
C GLY A 32 -13.55 27.45 -8.29
N LEU A 33 -12.56 26.76 -8.85
CA LEU A 33 -12.41 26.61 -10.28
C LEU A 33 -13.16 25.33 -10.65
N GLN A 34 -14.42 25.52 -11.03
CA GLN A 34 -15.17 24.57 -11.84
C GLN A 34 -14.64 24.72 -13.27
N ASP A 35 -13.70 23.87 -13.67
CA ASP A 35 -13.46 23.64 -15.09
C ASP A 35 -14.32 22.45 -15.54
N SER A 36 -15.49 22.84 -16.01
CA SER A 36 -16.39 22.12 -16.88
C SER A 36 -15.67 21.67 -18.15
N ALA A 37 -15.08 20.48 -18.13
CA ALA A 37 -14.60 19.79 -19.32
C ALA A 37 -14.57 18.26 -19.17
N PHE A 38 -15.59 17.64 -18.56
CA PHE A 38 -15.78 16.17 -18.61
C PHE A 38 -17.25 15.76 -18.43
N ALA A 39 -18.16 16.43 -19.14
CA ALA A 39 -19.58 16.08 -19.13
C ALA A 39 -20.19 16.23 -20.53
N GLN A 40 -19.80 15.37 -21.47
CA GLN A 40 -20.53 15.18 -22.73
C GLN A 40 -20.20 13.82 -23.37
N ILE A 41 -20.56 12.70 -22.73
CA ILE A 41 -20.94 11.47 -23.44
C ILE A 41 -21.93 10.67 -22.57
N ALA A 42 -23.20 11.06 -22.57
CA ALA A 42 -24.30 10.25 -22.07
C ALA A 42 -25.61 10.68 -22.75
N GLU A 43 -25.70 10.44 -24.05
CA GLU A 43 -27.00 10.45 -24.73
C GLU A 43 -27.62 9.06 -24.57
N THR A 44 -28.68 8.98 -23.76
CA THR A 44 -29.60 7.85 -23.71
C THR A 44 -30.42 7.78 -24.99
N PRO A 45 -30.46 6.65 -25.71
CA PRO A 45 -31.56 6.37 -26.62
C PRO A 45 -32.73 5.73 -25.86
N THR A 46 -33.81 6.48 -25.78
CA THR A 46 -35.14 6.02 -25.37
C THR A 46 -35.77 5.23 -26.53
N SER A 47 -35.83 3.90 -26.43
CA SER A 47 -36.96 3.05 -26.86
C SER A 47 -36.52 1.58 -26.95
N ILE A 48 -36.97 0.75 -26.01
CA ILE A 48 -36.94 -0.71 -26.16
C ILE A 48 -38.28 -1.13 -26.78
N PRO A 49 -38.32 -1.78 -27.95
CA PRO A 49 -39.56 -2.33 -28.48
C PRO A 49 -39.99 -3.56 -27.65
N THR A 50 -41.27 -3.63 -27.32
CA THR A 50 -41.89 -4.78 -26.65
C THR A 50 -41.80 -6.02 -27.54
N PRO A 51 -41.41 -7.20 -27.02
CA PRO A 51 -41.50 -8.43 -27.78
C PRO A 51 -42.97 -8.85 -27.96
N PRO A 52 -43.34 -9.51 -29.08
CA PRO A 52 -44.64 -10.14 -29.21
C PRO A 52 -44.75 -11.32 -28.24
N GLY A 53 -45.94 -11.50 -27.68
CA GLY A 53 -46.25 -12.51 -26.68
C GLY A 53 -46.23 -13.96 -27.18
N ASP A 54 -46.41 -14.82 -26.18
CA ASP A 54 -46.75 -16.24 -26.21
C ASP A 54 -45.58 -17.23 -26.39
N GLY A 55 -44.75 -17.33 -25.34
CA GLY A 55 -43.98 -18.52 -25.01
C GLY A 55 -44.66 -19.33 -23.89
N PRO A 56 -44.39 -20.64 -23.75
CA PRO A 56 -45.15 -21.54 -22.89
C PRO A 56 -45.04 -21.12 -21.42
N VAL A 57 -46.15 -21.28 -20.70
CA VAL A 57 -46.26 -21.08 -19.25
C VAL A 57 -45.15 -21.88 -18.58
N VAL A 58 -44.18 -21.16 -18.02
CA VAL A 58 -43.18 -21.75 -17.12
C VAL A 58 -43.96 -22.11 -15.87
N GLU A 59 -44.13 -23.41 -15.61
CA GLU A 59 -44.64 -23.90 -14.33
C GLU A 59 -43.88 -23.22 -13.20
N ASP A 60 -44.63 -22.81 -12.17
CA ASP A 60 -44.13 -22.19 -10.94
C ASP A 60 -42.85 -22.91 -10.48
N LEU A 61 -41.71 -22.29 -10.77
CA LEU A 61 -40.48 -22.61 -10.09
C LEU A 61 -40.68 -22.09 -8.67
N GLU A 62 -40.87 -23.02 -7.73
CA GLU A 62 -40.75 -22.78 -6.30
C GLU A 62 -39.64 -21.76 -6.05
N PRO A 63 -39.87 -20.72 -5.22
CA PRO A 63 -38.85 -19.72 -4.94
C PRO A 63 -37.57 -20.46 -4.59
N PHE A 64 -36.48 -20.18 -5.31
CA PHE A 64 -35.17 -20.67 -4.92
C PHE A 64 -34.93 -20.15 -3.51
N ASP A 65 -35.13 -21.03 -2.52
CA ASP A 65 -34.73 -20.81 -1.16
C ASP A 65 -33.21 -20.73 -1.22
N ALA A 66 -32.70 -19.52 -1.47
CA ALA A 66 -31.36 -19.12 -1.14
C ALA A 66 -31.29 -19.07 0.39
N GLY A 67 -31.52 -20.21 1.03
CA GLY A 67 -30.96 -20.56 2.31
C GLY A 67 -29.46 -20.52 2.11
N ALA A 68 -28.90 -19.30 2.07
CA ALA A 68 -27.50 -19.06 2.28
C ALA A 68 -27.26 -19.60 3.68
N SER A 69 -26.89 -20.89 3.75
CA SER A 69 -26.28 -21.46 4.93
C SER A 69 -25.30 -20.42 5.45
N PRO A 70 -25.36 -20.03 6.73
CA PRO A 70 -24.43 -19.07 7.29
C PRO A 70 -23.03 -19.48 6.83
N LEU A 71 -22.29 -18.55 6.21
CA LEU A 71 -20.93 -18.86 5.79
C LEU A 71 -20.19 -19.45 6.99
N HIS A 72 -19.63 -20.64 6.79
CA HIS A 72 -18.75 -21.24 7.79
C HIS A 72 -17.59 -20.25 7.97
N PHE A 73 -17.39 -19.75 9.19
CA PHE A 73 -16.41 -18.71 9.53
C PHE A 73 -16.70 -17.32 8.91
N PRO A 74 -17.73 -16.58 9.37
CA PRO A 74 -18.17 -15.32 8.75
C PRO A 74 -17.14 -14.17 8.80
N LYS A 75 -16.09 -14.32 9.61
CA LYS A 75 -15.00 -13.35 9.73
C LYS A 75 -13.87 -13.61 8.74
N LEU A 76 -13.77 -14.78 8.12
CA LEU A 76 -12.84 -15.05 7.03
C LEU A 76 -13.38 -14.49 5.71
N ASP A 77 -12.51 -14.15 4.76
CA ASP A 77 -12.98 -13.91 3.38
C ASP A 77 -13.33 -15.22 2.68
N SER A 78 -14.06 -15.11 1.56
CA SER A 78 -14.52 -16.28 0.80
C SER A 78 -13.40 -17.18 0.31
N THR A 79 -12.22 -16.63 -0.03
CA THR A 79 -11.09 -17.43 -0.49
C THR A 79 -10.56 -18.28 0.64
N LEU A 80 -10.36 -17.70 1.83
CA LEU A 80 -9.93 -18.42 3.02
C LEU A 80 -10.95 -19.47 3.47
N VAL A 81 -12.25 -19.15 3.44
CA VAL A 81 -13.32 -20.11 3.77
C VAL A 81 -13.22 -21.35 2.87
N LEU A 82 -13.22 -21.14 1.55
CA LEU A 82 -13.16 -22.24 0.59
C LEU A 82 -11.90 -23.09 0.74
N THR A 83 -10.74 -22.45 0.97
CA THR A 83 -9.48 -23.17 1.17
C THR A 83 -9.48 -23.98 2.47
N VAL A 84 -9.95 -23.40 3.57
CA VAL A 84 -10.04 -24.10 4.86
C VAL A 84 -10.94 -25.33 4.75
N GLU A 85 -12.13 -25.19 4.15
CA GLU A 85 -13.06 -26.30 3.96
C GLU A 85 -12.46 -27.43 3.09
N GLN A 86 -11.70 -27.08 2.06
CA GLN A 86 -11.00 -28.06 1.21
C GLN A 86 -9.90 -28.82 1.96
N VAL A 87 -9.17 -28.15 2.85
CA VAL A 87 -8.15 -28.78 3.71
C VAL A 87 -8.81 -29.67 4.76
N GLU A 88 -9.86 -29.19 5.43
CA GLU A 88 -10.60 -29.96 6.45
C GLU A 88 -11.26 -31.22 5.87
N SER A 89 -11.77 -31.13 4.64
CA SER A 89 -12.35 -32.27 3.92
C SER A 89 -11.30 -33.21 3.31
N GLY A 90 -10.02 -32.90 3.43
CA GLY A 90 -8.91 -33.72 2.93
C GLY A 90 -8.72 -33.71 1.41
N HIS A 91 -9.32 -32.75 0.69
CA HIS A 91 -9.12 -32.59 -0.76
C HIS A 91 -7.69 -32.15 -1.10
N PHE A 92 -7.10 -31.31 -0.24
CA PHE A 92 -5.72 -30.85 -0.37
C PHE A 92 -4.99 -30.92 0.97
N SER A 93 -3.65 -31.08 0.94
CA SER A 93 -2.84 -30.82 2.13
C SER A 93 -2.79 -29.32 2.42
N ALA A 94 -2.57 -28.94 3.67
CA ALA A 94 -2.42 -27.53 4.05
C ALA A 94 -1.27 -26.85 3.27
N GLN A 95 -0.15 -27.54 3.06
CA GLN A 95 0.96 -26.99 2.30
C GLN A 95 0.60 -26.74 0.82
N SER A 96 -0.05 -27.69 0.16
CA SER A 96 -0.46 -27.53 -1.25
C SER A 96 -1.50 -26.42 -1.40
N ALA A 97 -2.44 -26.32 -0.46
CA ALA A 97 -3.46 -25.28 -0.44
C ALA A 97 -2.85 -23.88 -0.20
N ALA A 98 -1.91 -23.76 0.74
CA ALA A 98 -1.24 -22.50 1.03
C ALA A 98 -0.38 -22.01 -0.14
N ALA A 99 0.21 -22.91 -0.92
CA ALA A 99 1.02 -22.58 -2.10
C ALA A 99 0.25 -21.85 -3.23
N GLU A 100 -1.08 -21.94 -3.23
CA GLU A 100 -1.94 -21.20 -4.18
C GLU A 100 -2.10 -19.72 -3.79
N PHE A 101 -1.73 -19.33 -2.56
CA PHE A 101 -1.80 -17.95 -2.12
C PHE A 101 -0.56 -17.19 -2.58
N PRO A 102 -0.72 -15.94 -3.04
CA PRO A 102 0.39 -15.16 -3.58
C PRO A 102 1.43 -14.82 -2.51
N LEU A 103 1.04 -14.79 -1.24
CA LEU A 103 1.92 -14.65 -0.10
C LEU A 103 1.73 -15.84 0.81
N ASN A 104 2.68 -16.76 0.80
CA ASN A 104 2.67 -17.94 1.66
C ASN A 104 4.08 -18.26 2.17
N VAL A 105 4.13 -18.96 3.31
CA VAL A 105 5.33 -19.60 3.84
C VAL A 105 4.91 -20.93 4.41
N ASP A 106 5.43 -22.03 3.84
CA ASP A 106 5.03 -23.39 4.17
C ASP A 106 3.50 -23.57 4.10
N GLU A 107 2.86 -23.92 5.21
CA GLU A 107 1.40 -24.11 5.34
C GLU A 107 0.64 -22.82 5.74
N SER A 108 1.36 -21.70 5.86
CA SER A 108 0.81 -20.42 6.30
C SER A 108 0.54 -19.49 5.13
N VAL A 109 -0.56 -18.76 5.21
CA VAL A 109 -0.98 -17.76 4.23
C VAL A 109 -0.86 -16.36 4.80
N GLY A 110 -0.51 -15.41 3.94
CA GLY A 110 -0.40 -14.00 4.29
C GLY A 110 -1.78 -13.35 4.44
N VAL A 111 -2.08 -12.86 5.64
CA VAL A 111 -3.38 -12.26 5.96
C VAL A 111 -3.23 -10.93 6.70
N THR A 112 -4.23 -10.08 6.53
CA THR A 112 -4.52 -8.93 7.40
C THR A 112 -5.66 -9.35 8.33
N VAL A 113 -5.40 -9.34 9.62
CA VAL A 113 -6.40 -9.53 10.68
C VAL A 113 -6.80 -8.14 11.14
N HIS A 114 -8.06 -7.75 10.92
CA HIS A 114 -8.62 -6.50 11.43
C HIS A 114 -9.11 -6.70 12.86
N ILE A 115 -8.71 -5.79 13.74
CA ILE A 115 -8.81 -5.93 15.19
C ILE A 115 -9.58 -4.75 15.77
N GLN A 116 -10.45 -5.05 16.72
CA GLN A 116 -11.11 -4.06 17.56
C GLN A 116 -10.08 -3.35 18.45
N GLU A 117 -10.25 -2.04 18.62
CA GLU A 117 -9.39 -1.25 19.50
C GLU A 117 -9.26 -1.89 20.90
N GLY A 118 -8.02 -1.96 21.41
CA GLY A 118 -7.70 -2.56 22.71
C GLY A 118 -7.35 -4.06 22.67
N TYR A 119 -7.58 -4.78 21.56
CA TYR A 119 -7.33 -6.22 21.47
C TYR A 119 -6.06 -6.61 20.70
N ILE A 120 -5.30 -5.63 20.19
CA ILE A 120 -4.09 -5.88 19.36
C ILE A 120 -3.08 -6.77 20.07
N GLU A 121 -2.74 -6.48 21.32
CA GLU A 121 -1.72 -7.25 22.07
C GLU A 121 -2.21 -8.67 22.33
N THR A 122 -3.43 -8.83 22.86
CA THR A 122 -4.06 -10.13 23.14
C THR A 122 -4.15 -11.02 21.90
N VAL A 123 -4.61 -10.49 20.77
CA VAL A 123 -4.73 -11.27 19.53
C VAL A 123 -3.35 -11.58 18.94
N SER A 124 -2.39 -10.65 19.02
CA SER A 124 -1.01 -10.88 18.57
C SER A 124 -0.33 -12.00 19.38
N GLU A 125 -0.52 -12.03 20.69
CA GLU A 125 -0.01 -13.10 21.56
C GLU A 125 -0.65 -14.44 21.25
N PHE A 126 -1.98 -14.49 21.07
CA PHE A 126 -2.69 -15.69 20.65
C PHE A 126 -2.13 -16.24 19.33
N LEU A 127 -2.04 -15.38 18.30
CA LEU A 127 -1.56 -15.77 16.97
C LEU A 127 -0.13 -16.31 17.05
N THR A 128 0.77 -15.60 17.73
CA THR A 128 2.17 -16.00 17.88
C THR A 128 2.29 -17.32 18.67
N GLY A 129 1.56 -17.45 19.77
CA GLY A 129 1.55 -18.65 20.60
C GLY A 129 1.00 -19.88 19.88
N ALA A 130 0.10 -19.69 18.92
CA ALA A 130 -0.48 -20.74 18.09
C ALA A 130 0.32 -21.01 16.79
N GLY A 131 1.50 -20.41 16.62
CA GLY A 131 2.42 -20.70 15.52
C GLY A 131 2.28 -19.80 14.30
N ALA A 132 1.45 -18.75 14.35
CA ALA A 132 1.48 -17.71 13.33
C ALA A 132 2.73 -16.83 13.46
N SER A 133 3.18 -16.29 12.33
CA SER A 133 4.27 -15.33 12.28
C SER A 133 3.72 -13.92 12.09
N VAL A 134 3.54 -13.20 13.20
CA VAL A 134 3.16 -11.78 13.18
C VAL A 134 4.30 -10.94 12.61
N ARG A 135 4.00 -10.07 11.64
CA ARG A 135 5.01 -9.31 10.88
C ARG A 135 4.86 -7.80 11.02
N ASN A 136 3.63 -7.29 10.93
CA ASN A 136 3.33 -5.88 11.16
C ASN A 136 2.11 -5.74 12.06
N THR A 137 2.12 -4.70 12.87
CA THR A 137 0.99 -4.34 13.73
C THR A 137 0.70 -2.86 13.52
N GLY A 138 -0.52 -2.55 13.14
CA GLY A 138 -1.06 -1.19 13.09
C GLY A 138 -1.94 -0.89 14.29
N THR A 139 -2.70 0.21 14.19
CA THR A 139 -3.65 0.61 15.25
C THR A 139 -4.82 -0.36 15.37
N ASP A 140 -5.29 -0.90 14.24
CA ASP A 140 -6.51 -1.69 14.08
C ASP A 140 -6.30 -2.94 13.21
N TYR A 141 -5.04 -3.32 12.97
CA TYR A 141 -4.73 -4.50 12.17
C TYR A 141 -3.43 -5.19 12.59
N ILE A 142 -3.36 -6.48 12.26
CA ILE A 142 -2.15 -7.30 12.30
C ILE A 142 -1.96 -7.91 10.92
N GLU A 143 -0.78 -7.75 10.31
CA GLU A 143 -0.39 -8.53 9.14
C GLU A 143 0.52 -9.69 9.58
N ALA A 144 0.16 -10.90 9.18
CA ALA A 144 0.84 -12.11 9.62
C ALA A 144 0.81 -13.20 8.53
N TYR A 145 1.73 -14.16 8.66
CA TYR A 145 1.56 -15.47 8.05
C TYR A 145 0.85 -16.37 9.06
N VAL A 146 -0.37 -16.82 8.74
CA VAL A 146 -1.21 -17.63 9.63
C VAL A 146 -1.38 -19.03 9.02
N PRO A 147 -1.09 -20.12 9.77
CA PRO A 147 -1.35 -21.48 9.33
C PRO A 147 -2.82 -21.65 8.92
N LEU A 148 -3.10 -22.34 7.82
CA LEU A 148 -4.48 -22.56 7.36
C LEU A 148 -5.35 -23.22 8.45
N SER A 149 -4.78 -24.15 9.20
CA SER A 149 -5.44 -24.83 10.32
C SER A 149 -5.79 -23.92 11.51
N LEU A 150 -5.13 -22.77 11.64
CA LEU A 150 -5.37 -21.80 12.72
C LEU A 150 -6.45 -20.78 12.37
N LEU A 151 -6.78 -20.59 11.08
CA LEU A 151 -7.71 -19.56 10.63
C LEU A 151 -9.11 -19.65 11.29
N PRO A 152 -9.74 -20.84 11.43
CA PRO A 152 -10.99 -20.97 12.17
C PRO A 152 -10.92 -20.40 13.59
N GLY A 153 -9.97 -20.90 14.41
CA GLY A 153 -9.82 -20.49 15.80
C GLY A 153 -9.37 -19.03 15.96
N ALA A 154 -8.58 -18.52 15.03
CA ALA A 154 -8.23 -17.10 14.97
C ALA A 154 -9.46 -16.22 14.68
N SER A 155 -10.36 -16.67 13.81
CA SER A 155 -11.58 -15.94 13.50
C SER A 155 -12.51 -15.82 14.72
N GLU A 156 -12.52 -16.83 15.58
CA GLU A 156 -13.36 -16.86 16.78
C GLU A 156 -12.82 -16.02 17.94
N GLN A 157 -11.55 -15.57 17.87
CA GLN A 157 -10.96 -14.76 18.94
C GLN A 157 -11.76 -13.48 19.19
N GLU A 158 -11.88 -13.14 20.47
CA GLU A 158 -12.45 -11.87 20.90
C GLU A 158 -11.61 -10.72 20.34
N GLY A 159 -12.28 -9.67 19.87
CA GLY A 159 -11.63 -8.53 19.24
C GLY A 159 -11.23 -8.73 17.78
N VAL A 160 -11.29 -9.94 17.21
CA VAL A 160 -11.12 -10.12 15.75
C VAL A 160 -12.39 -9.72 15.02
N ILE A 161 -12.29 -8.71 14.15
CA ILE A 161 -13.39 -8.21 13.31
C ILE A 161 -13.45 -9.00 12.00
N SER A 162 -12.29 -9.20 11.36
CA SER A 162 -12.20 -9.96 10.12
C SER A 162 -10.78 -10.40 9.81
N ILE A 163 -10.64 -11.43 8.98
CA ILE A 163 -9.38 -11.92 8.43
C ILE A 163 -9.49 -11.89 6.92
N ARG A 164 -8.55 -11.21 6.28
CA ARG A 164 -8.53 -10.99 4.83
C ARG A 164 -7.19 -11.45 4.26
N THR A 165 -7.25 -12.15 3.15
CA THR A 165 -6.10 -12.53 2.34
C THR A 165 -5.40 -11.28 1.86
N ILE A 166 -4.08 -11.24 1.99
CA ILE A 166 -3.28 -10.17 1.40
C ILE A 166 -3.07 -10.49 -0.08
N ILE A 167 -3.68 -9.66 -0.93
CA ILE A 167 -3.48 -9.72 -2.38
C ILE A 167 -2.42 -8.68 -2.77
N PRO A 168 -1.30 -9.08 -3.41
CA PRO A 168 -0.35 -8.14 -3.99
C PRO A 168 -0.98 -7.29 -5.09
N SER A 169 -0.73 -5.98 -5.06
CA SER A 169 -1.07 -5.08 -6.16
C SER A 169 -0.31 -5.50 -7.40
N SER A 170 -1.01 -5.72 -8.52
CA SER A 170 -0.42 -6.00 -9.83
C SER A 170 -0.66 -4.81 -10.76
N PRO A 171 0.35 -3.93 -10.96
CA PRO A 171 0.19 -2.80 -11.85
C PRO A 171 0.20 -3.28 -13.30
N THR A 172 -0.68 -2.69 -14.10
CA THR A 172 -0.59 -2.80 -15.55
C THR A 172 0.65 -2.06 -16.01
N GLN A 173 1.60 -2.79 -16.60
CA GLN A 173 2.83 -2.21 -17.11
C GLN A 173 2.50 -1.34 -18.33
N GLY A 174 2.75 -0.03 -18.22
CA GLY A 174 2.76 0.90 -19.33
C GLY A 174 4.18 1.15 -19.83
N THR A 175 4.33 1.87 -20.93
CA THR A 175 5.64 2.31 -21.40
C THR A 175 6.15 3.47 -20.55
N SER A 176 7.29 3.28 -19.89
CA SER A 176 8.05 4.35 -19.25
C SER A 176 8.55 5.34 -20.31
N VAL A 177 8.31 6.64 -20.13
CA VAL A 177 8.80 7.71 -21.02
C VAL A 177 9.75 8.63 -20.26
N SER A 178 10.89 8.95 -20.88
CA SER A 178 11.84 9.92 -20.32
C SER A 178 11.35 11.36 -20.49
N GLY A 179 11.90 12.28 -19.69
CA GLY A 179 11.62 13.72 -19.83
C GLY A 179 10.42 14.24 -19.02
N ALA A 180 9.91 13.47 -18.06
CA ALA A 180 8.83 13.88 -17.17
C ALA A 180 9.10 15.23 -16.46
N ALA A 181 10.35 15.51 -16.09
CA ALA A 181 10.76 16.78 -15.50
C ALA A 181 10.45 18.00 -16.39
N THR A 182 10.62 17.87 -17.71
CA THR A 182 10.25 18.91 -18.66
C THR A 182 8.73 19.01 -18.82
N ALA A 183 8.05 17.86 -18.87
CA ALA A 183 6.61 17.79 -19.08
C ALA A 183 5.81 18.50 -17.97
N HIS A 184 6.23 18.38 -16.70
CA HIS A 184 5.56 19.05 -15.57
C HIS A 184 6.17 20.43 -15.22
N GLY A 185 7.09 20.96 -16.04
CA GLY A 185 7.62 22.31 -15.90
C GLY A 185 8.62 22.53 -14.75
N ALA A 186 9.29 21.49 -14.24
CA ALA A 186 10.27 21.61 -13.16
C ALA A 186 11.39 22.64 -13.42
N PRO A 187 11.92 22.81 -14.65
CA PRO A 187 12.93 23.83 -14.92
C PRO A 187 12.51 25.26 -14.53
N ALA A 188 11.23 25.61 -14.69
CA ALA A 188 10.71 26.93 -14.32
C ALA A 188 10.74 27.14 -12.80
N TRP A 189 10.31 26.13 -12.03
CA TRP A 189 10.34 26.14 -10.57
C TRP A 189 11.77 26.23 -10.02
N HIS A 190 12.70 25.47 -10.61
CA HIS A 190 14.12 25.53 -10.23
C HIS A 190 14.75 26.89 -10.51
N SER A 191 14.41 27.50 -11.65
CA SER A 191 14.88 28.83 -12.03
C SER A 191 14.36 29.90 -11.07
N ALA A 192 13.16 29.69 -10.51
CA ALA A 192 12.58 30.50 -9.44
C ALA A 192 13.13 30.16 -8.03
N GLY A 193 14.05 29.20 -7.90
CA GLY A 193 14.69 28.83 -6.64
C GLY A 193 14.00 27.71 -5.84
N PHE A 194 12.83 27.23 -6.28
CA PHE A 194 12.11 26.14 -5.65
C PHE A 194 12.72 24.80 -6.10
N ARG A 195 13.44 24.13 -5.20
CA ARG A 195 14.23 22.92 -5.53
C ARG A 195 13.93 21.71 -4.63
N GLY A 196 12.82 21.73 -3.89
CA GLY A 196 12.48 20.65 -2.94
C GLY A 196 13.48 20.48 -1.79
N GLN A 197 14.14 21.57 -1.38
CA GLN A 197 15.19 21.54 -0.37
C GLN A 197 14.62 21.06 0.97
N ASN A 198 15.29 20.09 1.60
CA ASN A 198 14.90 19.45 2.87
C ASN A 198 13.63 18.60 2.82
N GLU A 199 13.05 18.39 1.64
CA GLU A 199 11.90 17.51 1.48
C GLU A 199 12.34 16.05 1.30
N LYS A 200 11.50 15.12 1.74
CA LYS A 200 11.70 13.68 1.57
C LYS A 200 10.59 13.11 0.73
N ILE A 201 10.97 12.35 -0.30
CA ILE A 201 10.01 11.75 -1.23
C ILE A 201 10.01 10.23 -1.00
N GLY A 202 8.86 9.67 -0.65
CA GLY A 202 8.66 8.22 -0.64
C GLY A 202 8.10 7.77 -1.97
N ILE A 203 8.75 6.79 -2.61
CA ILE A 203 8.25 6.17 -3.84
C ILE A 203 7.98 4.71 -3.52
N ILE A 204 6.71 4.31 -3.66
CA ILE A 204 6.24 2.95 -3.48
C ILE A 204 5.92 2.42 -4.85
N ASP A 205 6.63 1.38 -5.26
CA ASP A 205 6.43 0.77 -6.56
C ASP A 205 6.64 -0.74 -6.49
N VAL A 206 6.31 -1.43 -7.57
CA VAL A 206 6.55 -2.86 -7.70
C VAL A 206 7.93 -3.18 -8.21
N GLY A 207 8.74 -2.19 -8.62
CA GLY A 207 10.06 -2.43 -9.15
C GLY A 207 10.88 -1.19 -9.43
N PHE A 208 12.20 -1.31 -9.29
CA PHE A 208 13.17 -0.24 -9.54
C PHE A 208 14.33 -0.76 -10.39
N GLU A 209 14.05 -1.53 -11.44
CA GLU A 209 15.09 -2.06 -12.32
C GLU A 209 16.01 -0.94 -12.85
N SER A 210 17.31 -1.20 -12.83
CA SER A 210 18.35 -0.26 -13.26
C SER A 210 18.43 1.06 -12.49
N ILE A 211 17.78 1.22 -11.32
CA ILE A 211 17.83 2.47 -10.53
C ILE A 211 19.26 2.92 -10.22
N ARG A 212 20.21 2.00 -10.04
CA ARG A 212 21.61 2.36 -9.77
C ARG A 212 22.30 3.04 -10.95
N ARG A 213 21.75 2.95 -12.17
CA ARG A 213 22.29 3.61 -13.38
C ARG A 213 22.06 5.11 -13.41
N LEU A 214 21.05 5.62 -12.72
CA LEU A 214 20.73 7.06 -12.68
C LEU A 214 21.87 7.88 -12.03
N GLY A 215 22.66 7.23 -11.17
CA GLY A 215 23.85 7.84 -10.56
C GLY A 215 23.54 9.10 -9.74
N SER A 216 24.57 9.86 -9.37
CA SER A 216 24.42 11.06 -8.53
C SER A 216 23.89 12.30 -9.28
N ALA A 217 23.67 12.20 -10.60
CA ALA A 217 23.12 13.29 -11.41
C ALA A 217 21.60 13.42 -11.23
N GLU A 218 20.93 12.30 -10.94
CA GLU A 218 19.48 12.21 -10.80
C GLU A 218 19.05 11.68 -9.44
N LEU A 219 19.91 10.89 -8.79
CA LEU A 219 19.66 10.43 -7.42
C LEU A 219 20.40 11.30 -6.41
N PRO A 220 19.81 11.51 -5.22
CA PRO A 220 20.47 12.21 -4.15
C PRO A 220 21.58 11.32 -3.60
N SER A 221 22.56 11.95 -2.97
CA SER A 221 23.69 11.26 -2.35
C SER A 221 23.29 10.27 -1.24
N THR A 222 22.03 10.33 -0.77
CA THR A 222 21.48 9.40 0.22
C THR A 222 20.13 8.85 -0.25
N ILE A 223 20.08 7.53 -0.45
CA ILE A 223 18.85 6.78 -0.73
C ILE A 223 18.61 5.81 0.43
N ARG A 224 17.37 5.75 0.93
CA ARG A 224 16.96 4.74 1.92
C ARG A 224 16.02 3.75 1.25
N ALA A 225 16.54 2.59 0.88
CA ALA A 225 15.73 1.53 0.31
C ALA A 225 15.11 0.63 1.39
N ARG A 226 13.90 0.16 1.12
CA ARG A 226 13.21 -0.95 1.78
C ARG A 226 12.65 -1.86 0.70
N CYS A 227 13.41 -2.89 0.35
CA CYS A 227 13.02 -3.84 -0.68
C CYS A 227 12.32 -5.02 0.00
N TYR A 228 10.98 -5.03 0.03
CA TYR A 228 10.23 -6.06 0.73
C TYR A 228 10.27 -7.38 -0.04
N THR A 229 10.58 -8.46 0.66
CA THR A 229 10.57 -9.83 0.14
C THR A 229 9.41 -10.66 0.71
N GLY A 230 8.63 -10.07 1.62
CA GLY A 230 7.48 -10.67 2.26
C GLY A 230 6.85 -9.67 3.24
N ILE A 231 5.82 -10.11 3.97
CA ILE A 231 5.15 -9.25 4.95
C ILE A 231 6.15 -8.83 6.03
N GLY A 232 6.28 -7.52 6.25
CA GLY A 232 7.19 -6.91 7.23
C GLY A 232 8.68 -7.18 7.01
N THR A 233 9.06 -7.97 6.00
CA THR A 233 10.44 -8.40 5.76
C THR A 233 11.00 -7.64 4.57
N PHE A 234 12.08 -6.90 4.79
CA PHE A 234 12.73 -6.11 3.76
C PHE A 234 14.25 -6.13 3.90
N THR A 235 14.94 -5.88 2.80
CA THR A 235 16.37 -5.55 2.81
C THR A 235 16.56 -4.05 2.56
N SER A 236 17.67 -3.49 3.05
CA SER A 236 18.07 -2.11 2.72
C SER A 236 19.02 -2.03 1.52
N SER A 237 19.26 -3.17 0.85
CA SER A 237 20.13 -3.24 -0.32
C SER A 237 19.36 -2.77 -1.55
N ILE A 238 19.79 -1.67 -2.17
CA ILE A 238 19.17 -1.17 -3.41
C ILE A 238 19.14 -2.23 -4.51
N ALA A 239 20.14 -3.12 -4.56
CA ALA A 239 20.18 -4.20 -5.54
C ALA A 239 18.99 -5.17 -5.40
N SER A 240 18.41 -5.31 -4.20
CA SER A 240 17.21 -6.12 -3.98
C SER A 240 15.91 -5.45 -4.48
N CYS A 241 15.94 -4.17 -4.83
CA CYS A 241 14.81 -3.45 -5.40
C CYS A 241 14.85 -3.44 -6.94
N GLU A 242 15.96 -3.87 -7.57
CA GLU A 242 16.13 -3.93 -9.03
C GLU A 242 15.47 -5.17 -9.64
N THR A 243 14.19 -5.33 -9.37
CA THR A 243 13.32 -6.42 -9.85
C THR A 243 11.94 -5.84 -10.13
N GLY A 244 11.09 -6.52 -10.91
CA GLY A 244 9.68 -6.13 -11.05
C GLY A 244 9.45 -4.98 -12.03
N GLY A 245 10.38 -4.73 -12.95
CA GLY A 245 10.28 -3.71 -13.99
C GLY A 245 10.87 -2.35 -13.61
N ASP A 246 10.87 -1.44 -14.59
CA ASP A 246 11.47 -0.10 -14.49
C ASP A 246 10.48 1.00 -14.07
N HIS A 247 9.21 0.67 -13.80
CA HIS A 247 8.16 1.65 -13.50
C HIS A 247 8.51 2.54 -12.29
N GLY A 248 9.05 1.97 -11.21
CA GLY A 248 9.52 2.75 -10.07
C GLY A 248 10.80 3.53 -10.35
N THR A 249 11.65 3.06 -11.27
CA THR A 249 12.81 3.83 -11.76
C THR A 249 12.34 5.06 -12.52
N ALA A 250 11.42 4.90 -13.47
CA ALA A 250 10.81 6.01 -14.20
C ALA A 250 10.04 6.97 -13.27
N SER A 251 9.33 6.44 -12.27
CA SER A 251 8.69 7.26 -11.23
C SER A 251 9.72 8.02 -10.39
N THR A 252 10.90 7.44 -10.16
CA THR A 252 12.01 8.12 -9.48
C THR A 252 12.60 9.22 -10.34
N GLU A 253 12.82 8.97 -11.64
CA GLU A 253 13.25 10.00 -12.60
C GLU A 253 12.23 11.14 -12.70
N ALA A 254 10.94 10.83 -12.72
CA ALA A 254 9.88 11.83 -12.77
C ALA A 254 9.82 12.67 -11.50
N ALA A 255 10.10 12.07 -10.34
CA ALA A 255 10.21 12.77 -9.07
C ALA A 255 11.56 13.50 -8.90
N SER A 256 12.62 13.08 -9.61
CA SER A 256 13.95 13.67 -9.52
C SER A 256 14.11 14.80 -10.52
N THR A 257 13.84 16.00 -10.02
CA THR A 257 13.87 17.22 -10.82
C THR A 257 15.31 17.79 -10.88
N SER A 258 16.20 17.26 -11.73
CA SER A 258 17.62 17.70 -11.83
C SER A 258 17.79 19.22 -12.15
N PRO A 259 18.84 19.98 -11.69
CA PRO A 259 20.20 19.58 -11.27
C PRO A 259 20.55 19.75 -9.77
N PRO A 260 21.59 19.04 -9.29
CA PRO A 260 21.75 18.64 -7.90
C PRO A 260 22.27 19.79 -7.04
N ALA A 261 21.73 19.91 -5.83
CA ALA A 261 22.44 20.68 -4.80
C ALA A 261 22.05 20.27 -3.38
N LEU A 262 20.86 19.70 -3.14
CA LEU A 262 20.38 19.51 -1.78
C LEU A 262 19.72 18.14 -1.58
N PRO A 263 19.88 17.53 -0.39
CA PRO A 263 19.55 16.14 -0.17
C PRO A 263 18.04 15.95 -0.09
N ILE A 264 17.41 15.65 -1.22
CA ILE A 264 16.13 14.92 -1.20
C ILE A 264 16.45 13.54 -0.63
N SER A 265 15.72 13.08 0.38
CA SER A 265 15.85 11.68 0.81
C SER A 265 14.77 10.86 0.13
N TYR A 266 15.15 9.94 -0.74
CA TYR A 266 14.19 8.96 -1.26
C TYR A 266 14.00 7.82 -0.25
N ARG A 267 12.74 7.46 -0.01
CA ARG A 267 12.37 6.16 0.54
C ARG A 267 11.78 5.31 -0.57
N ILE A 268 12.57 4.37 -1.07
CA ILE A 268 12.12 3.39 -2.05
C ILE A 268 11.48 2.22 -1.30
N LEU A 269 10.22 1.92 -1.56
CA LEU A 269 9.52 0.77 -1.00
C LEU A 269 9.10 -0.14 -2.18
N PHE A 270 9.71 -1.32 -2.26
CA PHE A 270 9.33 -2.36 -3.23
C PHE A 270 8.46 -3.41 -2.54
N ARG A 271 7.32 -3.80 -3.10
CA ARG A 271 6.52 -4.91 -2.54
C ARG A 271 6.71 -6.18 -3.37
N HIS A 272 7.18 -7.25 -2.73
CA HIS A 272 7.38 -8.55 -3.38
C HIS A 272 6.13 -9.03 -4.11
N GLN A 273 6.33 -9.42 -5.37
CA GLN A 273 5.40 -10.26 -6.12
C GLN A 273 6.12 -11.57 -6.43
N THR A 274 5.71 -12.66 -5.79
CA THR A 274 5.94 -14.00 -6.35
C THR A 274 4.87 -14.21 -7.43
N CYS A 275 5.19 -13.87 -8.68
CA CYS A 275 4.39 -14.30 -9.81
C CYS A 275 4.80 -15.73 -10.18
N SER A 276 4.22 -16.73 -9.52
CA SER A 276 4.47 -18.16 -9.79
C SER A 276 3.73 -18.67 -11.03
N ARG A 277 3.00 -17.83 -11.77
CA ARG A 277 2.40 -18.20 -13.06
C ARG A 277 3.06 -17.42 -14.20
N PRO A 278 3.47 -18.09 -15.30
CA PRO A 278 3.83 -17.37 -16.52
C PRO A 278 2.57 -16.64 -17.01
N CYS A 279 2.66 -15.33 -17.21
CA CYS A 279 1.65 -14.57 -17.93
C CYS A 279 1.54 -15.16 -19.34
N GLY A 280 0.54 -16.00 -19.56
CA GLY A 280 0.20 -16.52 -20.88
C GLY A 280 -0.19 -15.36 -21.78
N GLY A 281 0.39 -15.34 -22.98
CA GLY A 281 0.07 -14.38 -24.03
C GLY A 281 -1.40 -14.46 -24.42
N TRP A 282 -1.97 -13.28 -24.63
CA TRP A 282 -3.16 -13.08 -25.46
C TRP A 282 -2.70 -12.73 -26.86
#